data_AF-A0A845XWM2-F1
#
_entry.id   AF-A0A845XWM2-F1
#
_cell.length_a   1.000
_cell.length_b   1.000
_cell.length_c   1.000
_cell.angle_alpha   90.00
_cell.angle_beta   90.00
_cell.angle_gamma   90.00
#
_symmetry.space_group_name_H-M   'P 1'
#
loop_
_entity.id
_entity.type
_entity.pdbx_description
1 polymer ?
#
loop_
_entity_poly.entity_id
_entity_poly.type
_entity_poly.pdbx_seq_one_letter_code
_entity_poly.pdbx_strand_id
1 'polypeptide(L)' 'MKTEISLPDSVFEEAEALAQQMGLSRSELYLKALKAYLKRYNRYQILHKLNEVYSKEYSELDPVMAKIQFMSLPHEEW' A
#
# COMPACT_ATOMS: atom_id res chain seq x y z
N MET A 1 -22.17 7.16 -1.35
CA MET A 1 -23.07 6.26 -2.11
C MET A 1 -23.31 5.01 -1.29
N LYS A 2 -24.49 4.39 -1.41
CA LYS A 2 -24.79 3.06 -0.87
C LYS A 2 -24.87 2.09 -2.05
N THR A 3 -24.27 0.93 -1.91
CA THR A 3 -24.21 -0.10 -2.94
C THR A 3 -24.45 -1.44 -2.27
N GLU A 4 -25.32 -2.28 -2.85
CA GLU A 4 -25.49 -3.66 -2.40
C GLU A 4 -24.48 -4.54 -3.13
N ILE A 5 -23.86 -5.45 -2.39
CA ILE A 5 -22.89 -6.41 -2.91
C ILE A 5 -23.43 -7.82 -2.66
N SER A 6 -23.37 -8.66 -3.68
CA SER A 6 -23.65 -10.09 -3.52
C SER A 6 -22.37 -10.81 -3.10
N LEU A 7 -22.46 -11.65 -2.07
CA LEU A 7 -21.35 -12.41 -1.50
C LEU A 7 -21.80 -13.87 -1.35
N PRO A 8 -20.89 -14.84 -1.51
CA PRO A 8 -21.16 -16.22 -1.09
C PRO A 8 -21.46 -16.28 0.41
N ASP A 9 -22.40 -17.13 0.82
CA ASP A 9 -22.85 -17.23 2.21
C ASP A 9 -21.68 -17.50 3.18
N SER A 10 -20.74 -18.37 2.80
CA SER A 10 -19.56 -18.68 3.62
C SER A 10 -18.72 -17.43 3.93
N VAL A 11 -18.49 -16.58 2.93
CA VAL A 11 -17.73 -15.34 3.09
C VAL A 11 -18.48 -14.35 3.97
N PHE A 12 -19.80 -14.28 3.82
CA PHE A 12 -20.63 -13.43 4.66
C PHE A 12 -20.57 -13.87 6.13
N GLU A 13 -20.74 -15.16 6.42
CA GLU A 13 -20.69 -15.70 7.79
C GLU A 13 -19.33 -15.46 8.46
N GLU A 14 -18.22 -15.69 7.74
CA GLU A 14 -16.88 -15.41 8.24
C GLU A 14 -16.67 -13.92 8.54
N ALA A 15 -17.19 -13.03 7.68
CA ALA A 15 -17.11 -11.59 7.88
C ALA A 15 -17.96 -11.14 9.09
N GLU A 16 -19.14 -11.73 9.31
CA GLU A 16 -19.97 -11.43 10.49
C GLU A 16 -19.27 -11.82 11.79
N ALA A 17 -18.71 -13.02 11.83
CA ALA A 17 -17.98 -13.50 13.00
C ALA A 17 -16.80 -12.58 13.33
N LEU A 18 -16.03 -12.18 12.32
CA LEU A 18 -14.91 -11.27 12.49
C LEU A 18 -15.36 -9.86 12.94
N ALA A 19 -16.43 -9.33 12.34
CA ALA A 19 -16.98 -8.03 12.73
C ALA A 19 -17.38 -8.02 14.21
N GLN A 20 -18.05 -9.08 14.66
CA GLN A 20 -18.44 -9.25 16.06
C GLN A 20 -17.23 -9.36 16.99
N GLN A 21 -16.24 -10.17 16.64
CA GLN A 21 -14.99 -10.31 17.42
C GLN A 21 -14.25 -8.98 17.56
N MET A 22 -14.27 -8.14 16.53
CA MET A 22 -13.63 -6.84 16.52
C MET A 22 -14.50 -5.70 17.08
N GLY A 23 -15.75 -5.98 17.46
CA GLY A 23 -16.71 -4.97 17.90
C GLY A 23 -17.04 -3.93 16.82
N LEU A 24 -17.01 -4.32 15.55
CA LEU A 24 -17.28 -3.47 14.40
C LEU A 24 -18.67 -3.76 13.83
N SER A 25 -19.30 -2.74 13.25
CA SER A 25 -20.43 -2.98 12.35
C SER A 25 -19.94 -3.64 11.05
N ARG A 26 -20.83 -4.38 10.38
CA ARG A 26 -20.54 -4.97 9.06
C ARG A 26 -20.00 -3.94 8.07
N SER A 27 -20.68 -2.80 7.94
CA SER A 27 -20.28 -1.75 7.00
C SER A 27 -18.90 -1.17 7.32
N GLU A 28 -18.54 -1.08 8.60
CA GLU A 28 -17.20 -0.63 9.00
C GLU A 28 -16.13 -1.67 8.65
N LEU A 29 -16.40 -2.96 8.87
CA LEU A 29 -15.48 -4.04 8.49
C LEU A 29 -15.22 -3.99 6.98
N TYR A 30 -16.27 -4.00 6.17
CA TYR A 30 -16.15 -3.95 4.71
C TYR A 30 -15.44 -2.68 4.23
N LEU A 31 -15.74 -1.51 4.83
CA LEU A 31 -15.06 -0.27 4.50
C LEU A 31 -13.56 -0.33 4.80
N LYS A 32 -13.17 -0.87 5.96
CA LYS A 32 -11.77 -1.03 6.35
C LYS A 32 -11.04 -2.00 5.41
N ALA A 33 -11.66 -3.14 5.11
CA ALA A 33 -11.11 -4.12 4.18
C ALA A 33 -10.89 -3.51 2.79
N LEU A 34 -11.89 -2.80 2.25
CA LEU A 34 -11.79 -2.16 0.94
C LEU A 34 -10.71 -1.08 0.92
N LYS A 35 -10.60 -0.24 1.95
CA LYS A 35 -9.53 0.76 2.06
C LYS A 35 -8.15 0.10 2.09
N ALA A 36 -7.98 -0.98 2.85
CA ALA A 36 -6.72 -1.71 2.91
C ALA A 36 -6.35 -2.32 1.54
N TYR A 37 -7.33 -2.93 0.87
CA TYR A 37 -7.17 -3.50 -0.46
C TYR A 37 -6.78 -2.43 -1.48
N LEU A 38 -7.53 -1.32 -1.57
CA LEU A 38 -7.21 -0.22 -2.47
C LEU A 38 -5.83 0.39 -2.20
N LYS A 39 -5.45 0.57 -0.94
CA LYS A 39 -4.11 1.07 -0.57
C LYS A 39 -3.00 0.13 -1.05
N ARG A 40 -3.21 -1.18 -0.97
CA ARG A 40 -2.26 -2.19 -1.47
C ARG A 40 -2.04 -2.02 -2.98
N TYR A 41 -3.09 -1.84 -3.76
CA TYR A 41 -2.99 -1.65 -5.21
C TYR A 41 -2.50 -0.25 -5.62
N ASN A 42 -2.80 0.79 -4.83
CA ASN A 42 -2.30 2.13 -5.11
C ASN A 42 -0.77 2.22 -5.00
N ARG A 43 -0.13 1.43 -4.12
CA ARG A 43 1.35 1.37 -4.06
C ARG A 43 1.97 0.88 -5.38
N TYR A 44 1.37 -0.13 -6.01
CA TYR A 44 1.82 -0.60 -7.33
C TYR A 44 1.60 0.46 -8.41
N GLN A 45 0.49 1.20 -8.37
CA GLN A 45 0.25 2.28 -9.32
C GLN A 45 1.24 3.44 -9.15
N ILE A 46 1.61 3.80 -7.92
CA ILE A 46 2.62 4.83 -7.67
C ILE A 46 3.97 4.40 -8.21
N LEU A 47 4.40 3.17 -7.92
CA LEU A 47 5.66 2.65 -8.46
C LEU A 47 5.65 2.62 -9.99
N HIS A 48 4.56 2.17 -10.61
CA HIS A 48 4.43 2.15 -12.06
C HIS A 48 4.55 3.55 -12.67
N LYS A 49 3.89 4.55 -12.07
CA LYS A 49 3.99 5.95 -12.48
C LYS A 49 5.41 6.50 -12.32
N LEU A 50 6.10 6.17 -11.23
CA LEU A 50 7.49 6.58 -11.03
C LEU A 50 8.41 5.93 -12.07
N ASN A 51 8.22 4.65 -12.38
CA ASN A 51 8.96 3.97 -13.44
C ASN A 51 8.72 4.61 -14.82
N GLU A 52 7.48 5.00 -15.13
CA GLU A 52 7.18 5.73 -16.38
C GLU A 52 7.92 7.06 -16.47
N VAL A 53 7.96 7.84 -15.38
CA VAL A 53 8.69 9.12 -15.33
C VAL A 53 10.19 8.88 -15.48
N TYR A 54 10.78 8.01 -14.65
CA TYR A 54 12.22 7.76 -14.64
C TYR A 54 12.73 6.91 -15.82
N SER A 55 11.83 6.29 -16.61
CA SER A 55 12.21 5.73 -17.91
C SER A 55 12.56 6.79 -18.95
N LYS A 56 12.13 8.04 -18.72
CA LYS A 56 12.32 9.19 -19.62
C LYS A 56 13.24 10.25 -19.02
N GLU A 57 13.22 10.38 -17.70
CA GLU A 57 14.02 11.36 -16.96
C GLU A 57 15.15 10.66 -16.19
N TYR A 58 16.39 11.11 -16.41
CA TYR A 58 17.52 10.68 -15.62
C TYR A 58 17.40 11.22 -14.18
N SER A 59 17.47 10.33 -13.20
CA SER A 59 17.39 10.68 -11.77
C SER A 59 18.60 10.21 -10.96
N GLU A 60 19.64 9.73 -11.65
CA GLU A 60 20.91 9.42 -11.02
C GLU A 60 21.54 10.70 -10.47
N LEU A 61 22.07 10.61 -9.25
CA LEU A 61 22.89 11.67 -8.70
C LEU A 61 24.18 11.78 -9.49
N ASP A 62 24.72 13.00 -9.59
CA ASP A 62 26.08 13.20 -10.09
C ASP A 62 27.05 12.25 -9.34
N PRO A 63 27.91 11.50 -10.05
CA PRO A 63 28.76 10.48 -9.41
C PRO A 63 29.68 11.03 -8.32
N VAL A 64 30.13 12.29 -8.44
CA VAL A 64 30.95 12.93 -7.42
C VAL A 64 30.10 13.25 -6.20
N MET A 65 28.90 13.78 -6.41
CA MET A 65 27.97 14.08 -5.31
C MET A 65 27.51 12.82 -4.56
N ALA A 66 27.20 11.73 -5.29
CA ALA A 66 26.86 10.44 -4.71
C ALA A 66 28.00 9.91 -3.82
N LYS A 67 29.25 10.03 -4.27
CA LYS A 67 30.42 9.64 -3.50
C LYS A 67 30.62 10.48 -2.25
N ILE A 68 30.44 11.80 -2.34
CA ILE A 68 30.54 12.70 -1.17
C ILE A 68 29.46 12.37 -0.14
N GLN A 69 28.22 12.14 -0.57
CA GLN A 69 27.12 11.74 0.31
C GLN A 69 27.40 10.40 0.99
N PHE A 70 27.92 9.42 0.26
CA PHE A 70 28.27 8.13 0.84
C PHE A 70 29.36 8.26 1.93
N MET A 71 30.36 9.12 1.71
CA MET A 71 31.42 9.38 2.70
C MET A 71 30.96 10.13 3.95
N SER A 72 29.77 10.74 3.95
CA SER A 72 29.21 11.40 5.14
C SER A 72 28.50 10.43 6.09
N LEU A 73 28.30 9.17 5.67
CA LEU A 73 27.74 8.14 6.54
C LEU A 73 28.82 7.68 7.53
N PRO A 74 28.50 7.52 8.83
CA PRO A 74 29.43 6.95 9.79
C PRO A 74 29.76 5.50 9.40
N HIS A 75 30.97 5.06 9.73
CA HIS A 75 31.33 3.66 9.57
C HIS A 75 30.56 2.83 10.59
N GLU A 76 29.68 1.95 10.12
CA GLU A 76 28.99 0.96 10.94
C GLU A 76 29.62 -0.41 10.68
N GLU A 77 30.12 -1.06 11.73
CA GLU A 77 30.49 -2.47 11.68
C GLU A 77 29.20 -3.30 11.77
N TRP A 78 28.65 -3.67 10.62
CA TRP A 78 27.55 -4.63 10.50
C TRP A 78 28.07 -6.04 10.19
#